data_AF-A0A0E3L7P0-F1
#
_entry.id   AF-A0A0E3L7P0-F1
#
_cell.length_a   1.000
_cell.length_b   1.000
_cell.length_c   1.000
_cell.angle_alpha   90.00
_cell.angle_beta   90.00
_cell.angle_gamma   90.00
#
_symmetry.space_group_name_H-M   'P 1'
#
loop_
_entity.id
_entity.type
_entity.pdbx_description
1 polymer ?
#
loop_
_entity_poly.entity_id
_entity_poly.type
_entity_poly.pdbx_seq_one_letter_code
_entity_poly.pdbx_strand_id
1 'polypeptide(L)'
;MGVWKEVREAALKYLKTGELPAGQAKADKAKSKEEISGKEELSILPGILPKTGLLEAGSIQKIETPAFDLLIEIAIQEEDPEEVVYWYEELKKSGAEAESHWLSISENQIANTVKVKYPEIALDIWKKRAEKLISETKVSSYEEAFPYLRKVKETLEASGKKEAWEAYLSEIKKVNKRKKKLLEILDRLGADRIIGE
;
A
#
# COMPACT_ATOMS: atom_id res chain seq x y z
N MET A 1 -26.63 -0.11 -11.60
CA MET A 1 -25.35 -0.78 -11.24
C MET A 1 -24.36 -0.32 -12.28
N GLY A 2 -23.36 0.44 -11.85
CA GLY A 2 -22.49 1.21 -12.75
C GLY A 2 -21.46 0.33 -13.47
N VAL A 3 -20.85 0.90 -14.51
CA VAL A 3 -19.82 0.31 -15.37
C VAL A 3 -18.47 0.07 -14.64
N TRP A 4 -18.47 0.15 -13.31
CA TRP A 4 -17.26 0.10 -12.48
C TRP A 4 -16.56 -1.25 -12.59
N LYS A 5 -17.33 -2.34 -12.63
CA LYS A 5 -16.74 -3.69 -12.68
C LYS A 5 -15.91 -3.88 -13.95
N GLU A 6 -16.44 -3.46 -15.09
CA GLU A 6 -15.77 -3.56 -16.38
C GLU A 6 -14.55 -2.63 -16.47
N VAL A 7 -14.65 -1.40 -15.93
CA VAL A 7 -13.51 -0.48 -15.81
C VAL A 7 -12.41 -1.09 -14.96
N ARG A 8 -12.78 -1.62 -13.78
CA ARG A 8 -11.86 -2.21 -12.82
C ARG A 8 -11.13 -3.40 -13.42
N GLU A 9 -11.85 -4.33 -14.06
CA GLU A 9 -11.23 -5.49 -14.71
C GLU A 9 -10.23 -5.07 -15.81
N ALA A 10 -10.58 -4.07 -16.63
CA ALA A 10 -9.68 -3.55 -17.65
C ALA A 10 -8.45 -2.85 -17.06
N ALA A 11 -8.64 -2.03 -16.02
CA ALA A 11 -7.56 -1.34 -15.31
C ALA A 11 -6.61 -2.35 -14.65
N LEU A 12 -7.14 -3.32 -13.91
CA LEU A 12 -6.34 -4.38 -13.27
C LEU A 12 -5.57 -5.21 -14.30
N LYS A 13 -6.16 -5.51 -15.46
CA LYS A 13 -5.43 -6.20 -16.53
C LYS A 13 -4.23 -5.38 -17.00
N TYR A 14 -4.45 -4.09 -17.30
CA TYR A 14 -3.39 -3.20 -17.75
C TYR A 14 -2.28 -3.02 -16.70
N LEU A 15 -2.62 -2.80 -15.43
CA LEU A 15 -1.63 -2.62 -14.36
C LEU A 15 -0.81 -3.89 -14.09
N LYS A 16 -1.38 -5.08 -14.35
CA LYS A 16 -0.67 -6.36 -14.20
C LYS A 16 0.28 -6.66 -15.36
N THR A 17 -0.15 -6.40 -16.61
CA THR A 17 0.56 -6.92 -17.80
C THR A 17 1.10 -5.84 -18.73
N GLY A 18 0.68 -4.59 -18.55
CA GLY A 18 0.93 -3.49 -19.49
C GLY A 18 0.13 -3.59 -20.79
N GLU A 19 -0.73 -4.60 -20.95
CA GLU A 19 -1.56 -4.74 -22.14
C GLU A 19 -2.70 -3.73 -22.11
N LEU A 20 -2.68 -2.80 -23.06
CA LEU A 20 -3.77 -1.86 -23.23
C LEU A 20 -5.05 -2.61 -23.58
N PRO A 21 -6.19 -2.23 -22.99
CA PRO A 21 -7.47 -2.77 -23.39
C PRO A 21 -7.71 -2.43 -24.88
N ALA A 22 -8.44 -3.30 -25.58
CA ALA A 22 -8.40 -3.49 -27.04
C ALA A 22 -8.75 -2.28 -27.96
N GLY A 23 -8.87 -1.06 -27.43
CA GLY A 23 -9.03 0.19 -28.19
C GLY A 23 -7.74 0.84 -28.69
N GLN A 24 -6.57 0.57 -28.08
CA GLN A 24 -5.32 1.30 -28.42
C GLN A 24 -4.28 0.52 -29.24
N ALA A 25 -4.32 -0.81 -29.29
CA ALA A 25 -3.32 -1.61 -30.01
C ALA A 25 -3.27 -1.35 -31.54
N LYS A 26 -4.25 -0.62 -32.09
CA LYS A 26 -4.29 -0.24 -33.51
C LYS A 26 -3.71 1.14 -33.82
N ALA A 27 -3.42 1.99 -32.83
CA ALA A 27 -2.89 3.34 -33.07
C ALA A 27 -1.38 3.33 -33.38
N ASP A 28 -0.59 2.48 -32.72
CA ASP A 28 0.87 2.46 -32.87
C ASP A 28 1.37 1.83 -34.19
N LYS A 29 0.48 1.16 -34.95
CA LYS A 29 0.80 0.55 -36.25
C LYS A 29 0.31 1.35 -37.47
N ALA A 30 -0.12 2.59 -37.30
CA ALA A 30 -0.51 3.46 -38.41
C ALA A 30 0.44 4.65 -38.57
N LYS A 31 1.74 4.39 -38.77
CA LYS A 31 2.64 5.32 -39.47
C LYS A 31 2.57 5.04 -40.97
N SER A 32 1.49 5.49 -41.61
CA SER A 32 1.51 5.86 -43.02
C SER A 32 0.45 6.92 -43.22
N LYS A 33 0.91 8.12 -43.58
CA LYS A 33 0.07 9.19 -44.11
C LYS A 33 -0.68 8.63 -45.31
N GLU A 34 -2.00 8.61 -45.27
CA GLU A 34 -2.90 9.15 -46.30
C GLU A 34 -4.35 8.73 -46.05
N GLU A 35 -5.23 9.68 -46.34
CA GLU A 35 -6.69 9.58 -46.48
C GLU A 35 -7.56 9.63 -45.21
N ILE A 36 -7.94 10.88 -44.94
CA ILE A 36 -9.07 11.34 -44.14
C ILE A 36 -10.38 10.94 -44.85
N SER A 37 -11.10 9.94 -44.35
CA SER A 37 -12.55 9.85 -44.50
C SER A 37 -13.12 8.82 -43.51
N GLY A 38 -13.91 9.29 -42.55
CA GLY A 38 -14.52 8.46 -41.50
C GLY A 38 -13.81 8.60 -40.16
N LYS A 39 -14.12 9.67 -39.41
CA LYS A 39 -13.69 9.83 -38.01
C LYS A 39 -14.44 8.81 -37.12
N GLU A 40 -13.99 7.56 -37.11
CA GLU A 40 -14.33 6.64 -36.03
C GLU A 40 -13.38 6.90 -34.87
N GLU A 41 -13.96 7.58 -33.89
CA GLU A 41 -13.34 8.13 -32.69
C GLU A 41 -12.78 7.02 -31.79
N LEU A 42 -11.45 6.88 -31.82
CA LEU A 42 -10.70 5.89 -31.04
C LEU A 42 -10.83 6.16 -29.53
N SER A 43 -11.74 5.45 -28.86
CA SER A 43 -11.86 5.42 -27.40
C SER A 43 -10.94 4.34 -26.82
N ILE A 44 -10.22 4.66 -25.74
CA ILE A 44 -9.29 3.74 -25.06
C ILE A 44 -10.00 2.49 -24.51
N LEU A 45 -11.30 2.63 -24.24
CA LEU A 45 -12.20 1.55 -23.87
C LEU A 45 -13.50 1.72 -24.67
N PRO A 46 -13.70 1.01 -25.80
CA PRO A 46 -14.95 1.15 -26.56
C PRO A 46 -16.13 0.72 -25.69
N GLY A 47 -17.01 1.67 -25.36
CA GLY A 47 -18.30 1.45 -24.70
C GLY A 47 -18.39 1.74 -23.19
N ILE A 48 -17.29 2.08 -22.53
CA ILE A 48 -17.21 2.08 -21.04
C ILE A 48 -16.99 3.49 -20.47
N LEU A 49 -16.19 4.32 -21.12
CA LEU A 49 -15.89 5.68 -20.69
C LEU A 49 -16.47 6.70 -21.68
N PRO A 50 -17.01 7.85 -21.21
CA PRO A 50 -17.40 8.93 -22.11
C PRO A 50 -16.17 9.43 -22.87
N LYS A 51 -16.38 9.93 -24.08
CA LYS A 51 -15.33 10.53 -24.91
C LYS A 51 -14.82 11.80 -24.24
N THR A 52 -13.88 11.65 -23.33
CA THR A 52 -13.14 12.78 -22.77
C THR A 52 -12.08 13.12 -23.80
N GLY A 53 -12.08 14.33 -24.36
CA GLY A 53 -11.10 14.81 -25.36
C GLY A 53 -9.66 14.93 -24.85
N LEU A 54 -9.27 14.09 -23.89
CA LEU A 54 -8.03 14.04 -23.14
C LEU A 54 -6.99 13.14 -23.83
N LEU A 55 -6.80 13.17 -25.16
CA LEU A 55 -5.83 12.24 -25.78
C LEU A 55 -5.07 12.83 -26.97
N GLU A 56 -3.99 13.55 -26.70
CA GLU A 56 -2.81 13.42 -27.55
C GLU A 56 -2.06 12.16 -27.09
N ALA A 57 -2.12 11.10 -27.90
CA ALA A 57 -1.50 9.79 -27.62
C ALA A 57 0.05 9.82 -27.52
N GLY A 58 0.69 10.99 -27.62
CA GLY A 58 2.14 11.15 -27.62
C GLY A 58 2.80 11.22 -26.25
N SER A 59 2.04 11.23 -25.15
CA SER A 59 2.57 11.47 -23.79
C SER A 59 2.24 10.40 -22.76
N ILE A 60 1.65 9.26 -23.16
CA ILE A 60 1.38 8.16 -22.21
C ILE A 60 2.72 7.56 -21.80
N GLN A 61 3.18 7.92 -20.60
CA GLN A 61 4.36 7.30 -20.01
C GLN A 61 4.07 5.81 -19.80
N LYS A 62 5.01 4.96 -20.24
CA LYS A 62 4.90 3.52 -20.06
C LYS A 62 4.99 3.21 -18.56
N ILE A 63 3.94 2.63 -17.99
CA ILE A 63 3.92 2.18 -16.60
C ILE A 63 4.79 0.93 -16.48
N GLU A 64 5.59 0.85 -15.42
CA GLU A 64 6.32 -0.36 -15.04
C GLU A 64 5.35 -1.39 -14.46
N THR A 65 5.33 -2.59 -15.06
CA THR A 65 4.34 -3.62 -14.73
C THR A 65 5.02 -4.85 -14.13
N PRO A 66 4.45 -5.48 -13.09
CA PRO A 66 3.19 -5.10 -12.43
C PRO A 66 3.30 -3.81 -11.61
N ALA A 67 2.32 -2.92 -11.75
CA ALA A 67 2.26 -1.66 -11.01
C ALA A 67 1.74 -1.88 -9.58
N PHE A 68 2.59 -2.47 -8.73
CA PHE A 68 2.20 -2.92 -7.39
C PHE A 68 1.64 -1.82 -6.49
N ASP A 69 2.18 -0.61 -6.61
CA ASP A 69 1.72 0.58 -5.89
C ASP A 69 0.25 0.88 -6.18
N LEU A 70 -0.13 0.95 -7.46
CA LEU A 70 -1.50 1.21 -7.87
C LEU A 70 -2.43 0.03 -7.57
N LEU A 71 -1.97 -1.21 -7.74
CA LEU A 71 -2.76 -2.40 -7.42
C LEU A 71 -3.13 -2.46 -5.93
N ILE A 72 -2.17 -2.15 -5.05
CA ILE A 72 -2.40 -2.08 -3.61
C ILE A 72 -3.30 -0.88 -3.26
N GLU A 73 -3.07 0.29 -3.86
CA GLU A 73 -3.86 1.49 -3.60
C GLU A 73 -5.34 1.30 -3.98
N ILE A 74 -5.61 0.69 -5.14
CA ILE A 74 -6.97 0.34 -5.56
C ILE A 74 -7.61 -0.60 -4.53
N ALA A 75 -6.91 -1.66 -4.12
CA ALA A 75 -7.43 -2.61 -3.13
C ALA A 75 -7.69 -1.97 -1.76
N ILE A 76 -6.85 -1.02 -1.33
CA ILE A 76 -7.07 -0.21 -0.12
C ILE A 76 -8.34 0.64 -0.27
N GLN A 77 -8.50 1.31 -1.42
CA GLN A 77 -9.63 2.21 -1.68
C GLN A 77 -10.96 1.47 -1.82
N GLU A 78 -10.91 0.21 -2.25
CA GLU A 78 -12.06 -0.70 -2.32
C GLU A 78 -12.33 -1.44 -1.00
N GLU A 79 -11.53 -1.18 0.04
CA GLU A 79 -11.62 -1.84 1.34
C GLU A 79 -11.55 -3.38 1.24
N ASP A 80 -10.75 -3.89 0.30
CA ASP A 80 -10.55 -5.32 0.08
C ASP A 80 -9.25 -5.80 0.77
N PRO A 81 -9.29 -6.26 2.03
CA PRO A 81 -8.10 -6.72 2.74
C PRO A 81 -7.49 -7.99 2.12
N GLU A 82 -8.25 -8.78 1.36
CA GLU A 82 -7.73 -10.00 0.74
C GLU A 82 -6.84 -9.65 -0.45
N GLU A 83 -7.31 -8.75 -1.30
CA GLU A 83 -6.54 -8.28 -2.45
C GLU A 83 -5.33 -7.43 -2.03
N VAL A 84 -5.44 -6.64 -0.96
CA VAL A 84 -4.28 -5.94 -0.37
C VAL A 84 -3.20 -6.93 0.05
N VAL A 85 -3.55 -8.01 0.76
CA VAL A 85 -2.58 -9.02 1.20
C VAL A 85 -1.96 -9.75 0.01
N TYR A 86 -2.77 -10.09 -1.00
CA TYR A 86 -2.29 -10.75 -2.20
C TYR A 86 -1.19 -9.93 -2.90
N TRP A 87 -1.45 -8.65 -3.18
CA TRP A 87 -0.47 -7.80 -3.85
C TRP A 87 0.73 -7.45 -2.96
N TYR A 88 0.53 -7.30 -1.66
CA TYR A 88 1.62 -7.06 -0.72
C TYR A 88 2.61 -8.24 -0.67
N GLU A 89 2.10 -9.48 -0.61
CA GLU A 89 2.97 -10.66 -0.64
C GLU A 89 3.63 -10.86 -2.01
N GLU A 90 2.95 -10.53 -3.10
CA GLU A 90 3.55 -10.61 -4.44
C GLU A 90 4.66 -9.58 -4.63
N LEU A 91 4.47 -8.36 -4.11
CA LEU A 91 5.51 -7.32 -4.06
C LEU A 91 6.72 -7.81 -3.24
N LYS A 92 6.51 -8.43 -2.07
CA LYS A 92 7.62 -8.99 -1.26
C LYS A 92 8.43 -10.06 -2.00
N LYS A 93 7.78 -10.87 -2.86
CA LYS A 93 8.48 -11.90 -3.67
C LYS A 93 9.27 -11.30 -4.82
N SER A 94 8.83 -10.16 -5.36
CA SER A 94 9.42 -9.53 -6.53
C SER A 94 10.80 -8.90 -6.30
N GLY A 95 11.28 -8.82 -5.05
CA GLY A 95 12.68 -8.52 -4.75
C GLY A 95 13.09 -7.06 -5.01
N ALA A 96 14.33 -6.87 -5.44
CA ALA A 96 14.95 -5.55 -5.63
C ALA A 96 14.40 -4.83 -6.88
N GLU A 97 13.88 -5.60 -7.85
CA GLU A 97 13.30 -5.11 -9.09
C GLU A 97 12.03 -4.27 -8.86
N ALA A 98 11.35 -4.50 -7.74
CA ALA A 98 10.17 -3.72 -7.34
C ALA A 98 10.45 -2.73 -6.19
N GLU A 99 11.73 -2.45 -5.90
CA GLU A 99 12.12 -1.61 -4.77
C GLU A 99 11.63 -0.17 -4.89
N SER A 100 11.45 0.31 -6.12
CA SER A 100 10.84 1.62 -6.43
C SER A 100 9.40 1.73 -5.92
N HIS A 101 8.60 0.65 -6.01
CA HIS A 101 7.21 0.67 -5.55
C HIS A 101 7.10 0.80 -4.03
N TRP A 102 8.06 0.28 -3.27
CA TRP A 102 8.09 0.43 -1.81
C TRP A 102 8.17 1.89 -1.37
N LEU A 103 8.73 2.79 -2.19
CA LEU A 103 8.80 4.22 -1.88
C LEU A 103 7.45 4.94 -2.05
N SER A 104 6.61 4.44 -2.96
CA SER A 104 5.28 5.01 -3.25
C SER A 104 4.19 4.47 -2.32
N ILE A 105 4.40 3.28 -1.75
CA ILE A 105 3.39 2.59 -0.94
C ILE A 105 3.44 3.03 0.52
N SER A 106 2.28 3.39 1.07
CA SER A 106 2.13 3.59 2.51
C SER A 106 1.93 2.25 3.24
N GLU A 107 3.01 1.67 3.76
CA GLU A 107 2.95 0.45 4.59
C GLU A 107 1.95 0.59 5.76
N ASN A 108 1.82 1.79 6.31
CA ASN A 108 0.85 2.06 7.37
C ASN A 108 -0.61 1.96 6.90
N GLN A 109 -0.93 2.32 5.65
CA GLN A 109 -2.27 2.15 5.09
C GLN A 109 -2.58 0.67 4.88
N ILE A 110 -1.65 -0.10 4.31
CA ILE A 110 -1.76 -1.56 4.20
C ILE A 110 -2.11 -2.17 5.55
N ALA A 111 -1.29 -1.88 6.57
CA ALA A 111 -1.49 -2.41 7.91
C ALA A 111 -2.85 -2.01 8.49
N ASN A 112 -3.32 -0.77 8.28
CA ASN A 112 -4.64 -0.35 8.76
C ASN A 112 -5.80 -1.08 8.07
N THR A 113 -5.70 -1.33 6.76
CA THR A 113 -6.73 -2.04 6.00
C THR A 113 -6.82 -3.50 6.41
N VAL A 114 -5.67 -4.15 6.63
CA VAL A 114 -5.64 -5.60 6.88
C VAL A 114 -5.79 -5.97 8.36
N LYS A 115 -5.61 -5.05 9.31
CA LYS A 115 -5.51 -5.36 10.76
C LYS A 115 -6.65 -6.19 11.34
N VAL A 116 -7.87 -6.08 10.81
CA VAL A 116 -9.03 -6.81 11.34
C VAL A 116 -8.99 -8.28 10.91
N LYS A 117 -8.69 -8.52 9.63
CA LYS A 117 -8.74 -9.86 9.03
C LYS A 117 -7.40 -10.60 9.09
N TYR A 118 -6.30 -9.85 8.98
CA TYR A 118 -4.93 -10.34 9.00
C TYR A 118 -4.09 -9.54 10.00
N PRO A 119 -4.41 -9.61 11.32
CA PRO A 119 -3.72 -8.85 12.35
C PRO A 119 -2.22 -9.15 12.41
N GLU A 120 -1.79 -10.37 12.12
CA GLU A 120 -0.37 -10.74 12.13
C GLU A 120 0.46 -9.99 11.08
N ILE A 121 -0.12 -9.70 9.90
CA ILE A 121 0.53 -8.90 8.85
C ILE A 121 0.65 -7.45 9.30
N ALA A 122 -0.42 -6.87 9.85
CA ALA A 122 -0.40 -5.50 10.36
C ALA A 122 0.62 -5.34 11.51
N LEU A 123 0.69 -6.32 12.41
CA LEU A 123 1.65 -6.37 13.50
C LEU A 123 3.09 -6.40 12.97
N ASP A 124 3.39 -7.25 11.98
CA ASP A 124 4.74 -7.32 11.39
C ASP A 124 5.17 -5.98 10.79
N ILE A 125 4.29 -5.33 10.02
CA ILE A 125 4.56 -4.02 9.41
C ILE A 125 4.84 -2.96 10.48
N TRP A 126 3.95 -2.81 11.47
CA TRP A 126 4.12 -1.78 12.51
C TRP A 126 5.34 -2.03 13.39
N LYS A 127 5.64 -3.28 13.73
CA LYS A 127 6.85 -3.65 14.50
C LYS A 127 8.12 -3.29 13.72
N LYS A 128 8.23 -3.71 12.45
CA LYS A 128 9.36 -3.36 11.59
C LYS A 128 9.57 -1.86 11.48
N ARG A 129 8.49 -1.11 11.28
CA ARG A 129 8.55 0.35 11.18
C ARG A 129 9.00 1.01 12.49
N ALA A 130 8.43 0.59 13.62
CA ALA A 130 8.82 1.08 14.94
C ALA A 130 10.29 0.78 15.25
N GLU A 131 10.74 -0.44 14.98
CA GLU A 131 12.12 -0.87 15.24
C GLU A 131 13.13 -0.14 14.35
N LYS A 132 12.80 0.06 13.07
CA LYS A 132 13.61 0.89 12.16
C LYS A 132 13.78 2.30 12.70
N LEU A 133 12.69 2.96 13.12
CA LEU A 133 12.73 4.29 13.71
C LEU A 133 13.54 4.34 15.03
N ILE A 134 13.39 3.32 15.88
CA ILE A 134 14.18 3.19 17.12
C ILE A 134 15.68 3.03 16.82
N SER A 135 16.03 2.39 15.69
CA SER A 135 17.41 2.18 15.28
C SER A 135 18.13 3.48 14.89
N GLU A 136 17.42 4.50 14.42
CA GLU A 136 17.99 5.76 13.90
C GLU A 136 18.67 6.64 14.95
N THR A 137 18.59 6.28 16.24
CA THR A 137 19.27 6.96 17.37
C THR A 137 18.97 8.46 17.56
N LYS A 138 17.93 8.99 16.92
CA LYS A 138 17.45 10.37 17.09
C LYS A 138 16.19 10.38 17.95
N VAL A 139 16.03 11.44 18.74
CA VAL A 139 14.87 11.59 19.64
C VAL A 139 13.58 11.70 18.83
N SER A 140 13.57 12.45 17.73
CA SER A 140 12.41 12.58 16.83
C SER A 140 11.95 11.22 16.30
N SER A 141 12.89 10.34 15.92
CA SER A 141 12.55 9.01 15.44
C SER A 141 11.86 8.16 16.53
N TYR A 142 12.16 8.37 17.82
CA TYR A 142 11.44 7.68 18.89
C TYR A 142 10.00 8.15 19.04
N GLU A 143 9.75 9.44 18.84
CA GLU A 143 8.40 10.02 18.84
C GLU A 143 7.60 9.50 17.63
N GLU A 144 8.24 9.39 16.47
CA GLU A 144 7.64 8.79 15.27
C GLU A 144 7.36 7.28 15.44
N ALA A 145 8.15 6.57 16.25
CA ALA A 145 7.93 5.14 16.53
C ALA A 145 6.70 4.91 17.43
N PHE A 146 6.37 5.88 18.29
CA PHE A 146 5.30 5.77 19.28
C PHE A 146 3.93 5.38 18.71
N PRO A 147 3.37 6.03 17.66
CA PRO A 147 2.07 5.65 17.11
C PRO A 147 2.05 4.19 16.59
N TYR A 148 3.16 3.69 16.04
CA TYR A 148 3.25 2.30 15.59
C TYR A 148 3.24 1.31 16.76
N LEU A 149 3.99 1.61 17.83
CA LEU A 149 3.97 0.79 19.05
C LEU A 149 2.59 0.78 19.72
N ARG A 150 1.88 1.91 19.71
CA ARG A 150 0.49 1.99 20.19
C ARG A 150 -0.43 1.07 19.39
N LYS A 151 -0.34 1.07 18.06
CA LYS A 151 -1.15 0.17 17.21
C LYS A 151 -0.85 -1.31 17.49
N VAL A 152 0.41 -1.66 17.72
CA VAL A 152 0.83 -3.02 18.12
C VAL A 152 0.18 -3.42 19.45
N LYS A 153 0.22 -2.53 20.46
CA LYS A 153 -0.45 -2.75 21.76
C LYS A 153 -1.94 -2.99 21.57
N GLU A 154 -2.63 -2.05 20.92
CA GLU A 154 -4.08 -2.10 20.72
C GLU A 154 -4.52 -3.38 20.00
N THR A 155 -3.78 -3.79 18.95
CA THR A 155 -4.12 -4.97 18.15
C THR A 155 -3.88 -6.28 18.92
N LEU A 156 -2.81 -6.37 19.71
CA LEU A 156 -2.55 -7.52 20.57
C LEU A 156 -3.56 -7.61 21.72
N GLU A 157 -3.86 -6.50 22.37
CA GLU A 157 -4.84 -6.44 23.48
C GLU A 157 -6.26 -6.76 22.98
N ALA A 158 -6.67 -6.24 21.83
CA ALA A 158 -7.95 -6.58 21.19
C ALA A 158 -8.06 -8.07 20.83
N SER A 159 -6.92 -8.73 20.57
CA SER A 159 -6.85 -10.17 20.31
C SER A 159 -6.67 -11.00 21.59
N GLY A 160 -6.73 -10.40 22.78
CA GLY A 160 -6.53 -11.06 24.07
C GLY A 160 -5.07 -11.49 24.35
N LYS A 161 -4.10 -11.04 23.55
CA LYS A 161 -2.68 -11.40 23.64
C LYS A 161 -1.87 -10.36 24.44
N LYS A 162 -2.34 -10.00 25.63
CA LYS A 162 -1.71 -8.95 26.46
C LYS A 162 -0.29 -9.31 26.89
N GLU A 163 -0.04 -10.59 27.17
CA GLU A 163 1.26 -11.12 27.54
C GLU A 163 2.27 -10.99 26.38
N ALA A 164 1.80 -11.14 25.13
CA ALA A 164 2.65 -10.93 23.95
C ALA A 164 3.05 -9.46 23.80
N TRP A 165 2.15 -8.52 24.14
CA TRP A 165 2.49 -7.09 24.19
C TRP A 165 3.52 -6.80 25.28
N GLU A 166 3.32 -7.31 26.50
CA GLU A 166 4.27 -7.12 27.60
C GLU A 166 5.66 -7.69 27.29
N ALA A 167 5.72 -8.90 26.73
CA ALA A 167 6.95 -9.53 26.29
C ALA A 167 7.67 -8.68 25.23
N TYR A 168 6.92 -8.20 24.24
CA TYR A 168 7.46 -7.33 23.18
C TYR A 168 8.02 -6.02 23.74
N LEU A 169 7.26 -5.33 24.60
CA LEU A 169 7.69 -4.08 25.23
C LEU A 169 8.93 -4.27 26.11
N SER A 170 8.97 -5.37 26.87
CA SER A 170 10.13 -5.73 27.71
C SER A 170 11.39 -5.95 26.88
N GLU A 171 11.28 -6.66 25.75
CA GLU A 171 12.44 -6.92 24.88
C GLU A 171 12.97 -5.62 24.26
N ILE A 172 12.10 -4.72 23.77
CA ILE A 172 12.52 -3.40 23.27
C ILE A 172 13.28 -2.63 24.34
N LYS A 173 12.77 -2.57 25.57
CA LYS A 173 13.42 -1.87 26.69
C LYS A 173 14.79 -2.47 27.01
N LYS A 174 14.89 -3.79 27.02
CA LYS A 174 16.13 -4.53 27.30
C LYS A 174 17.20 -4.26 26.24
N VAL A 175 16.86 -4.37 24.97
CA VAL A 175 17.78 -4.11 23.84
C VAL A 175 18.24 -2.64 23.85
N ASN A 176 17.35 -1.72 24.21
CA ASN A 176 17.61 -0.29 24.15
C ASN A 176 17.87 0.38 25.51
N LYS A 177 18.32 -0.37 26.52
CA LYS A 177 18.47 0.08 27.92
C LYS A 177 19.31 1.35 28.14
N ARG A 178 20.15 1.72 27.17
CA ARG A 178 21.00 2.94 27.23
C ARG A 178 20.31 4.19 26.67
N LYS A 179 19.20 4.03 25.94
CA LYS A 179 18.46 5.11 25.27
C LYS A 179 17.42 5.70 26.22
N LYS A 180 17.87 6.54 27.16
CA LYS A 180 17.01 7.10 28.23
C LYS A 180 15.70 7.72 27.73
N LYS A 181 15.77 8.53 26.66
CA LYS A 181 14.57 9.16 26.06
C LYS A 181 13.60 8.16 25.46
N LEU A 182 14.09 7.09 24.83
CA LEU A 182 13.23 6.02 24.36
C LEU A 182 12.55 5.31 25.55
N LEU A 183 13.29 5.01 26.63
CA LEU A 183 12.71 4.38 27.81
C LEU A 183 11.59 5.22 28.42
N GLU A 184 11.77 6.55 28.55
CA GLU A 184 10.71 7.47 29.00
C GLU A 184 9.43 7.36 28.13
N ILE A 185 9.59 7.28 26.81
CA ILE A 185 8.46 7.14 25.86
C ILE A 185 7.78 5.76 26.03
N LEU A 186 8.57 4.69 26.15
CA LEU A 186 8.06 3.33 26.34
C LEU A 186 7.39 3.14 27.70
N ASP A 187 7.83 3.84 28.73
CA ASP A 187 7.20 3.86 30.05
C ASP A 187 5.83 4.51 29.98
N ARG A 188 5.67 5.63 29.27
CA ARG A 188 4.35 6.24 29.02
C ARG A 188 3.39 5.28 28.31
N LEU A 189 3.88 4.56 27.30
CA LEU A 189 3.06 3.60 26.56
C LEU A 189 2.61 2.39 27.41
N GLY A 190 3.48 1.95 28.33
CA GLY A 190 3.15 0.92 29.32
C GLY A 190 2.24 1.42 30.44
N ALA A 191 2.38 2.69 30.82
CA ALA A 191 1.63 3.37 31.87
C ALA A 191 0.25 3.87 31.42
N ASP A 192 -0.04 3.93 30.11
CA ASP A 192 -1.41 3.99 29.54
C ASP A 192 -2.23 2.71 29.87
N ARG A 193 -2.02 2.12 31.05
CA ARG A 193 -2.96 1.24 31.73
C ARG A 193 -3.85 2.13 32.59
N ILE A 194 -5.12 2.21 32.18
CA ILE A 194 -6.26 2.64 33.00
C ILE A 194 -6.39 4.18 33.12
N ILE A 195 -7.21 4.76 32.26
CA ILE A 195 -8.38 5.51 32.73
C ILE A 195 -9.58 4.86 32.05
N GLY A 196 -10.05 3.76 32.64
CA GLY A 196 -11.44 3.40 32.52
C GLY A 196 -12.17 4.14 33.64
N GLU A 197 -13.03 5.08 33.26
CA GLU A 197 -14.21 5.42 34.06
C GLU A 197 -15.37 4.53 33.64
#